data_AF-A0A2D4G8V0-F1
#
_entry.id   AF-A0A2D4G8V0-F1
#
_cell.length_a   1.000
_cell.length_b   1.000
_cell.length_c   1.000
_cell.angle_alpha   90.00
_cell.angle_beta   90.00
_cell.angle_gamma   90.00
#
_symmetry.space_group_name_H-M   'P 1'
#
loop_
_entity.id
_entity.type
_entity.pdbx_description
1 polymer ?
#
loop_
_entity_poly.entity_id
_entity_poly.type
_entity_poly.pdbx_seq_one_letter_code
_entity_poly.pdbx_strand_id
1 'polypeptide(L)'
;GRSLLGGYCPSYVPDFVLQGLGNDEKLRHCLMSDLSHAVQHPVLDEPIAEAVCIIADTDKWTVQVASSQRRIIDNKLGKDVLVSNLVSNLLHSTLQLYKHNLSPNFCIMHLEDRLQELYFKSKMLSEYLKGQMRVHVKELGVVLG
;
A
#
# COMPACT_ATOMS: atom_id res chain seq x y z
N GLY A 1 4.46 -21.36 12.61
CA GLY A 1 4.23 -19.98 13.13
C GLY A 1 2.74 -19.71 13.15
N ARG A 2 2.26 -18.84 14.04
CA ARG A 2 0.90 -18.29 13.93
C ARG A 2 0.87 -17.25 12.82
N SER A 3 -0.23 -17.15 12.09
CA SER A 3 -0.40 -16.14 11.03
C SER A 3 -0.36 -14.74 11.63
N LEU A 4 0.33 -13.80 10.97
CA LEU A 4 0.29 -12.38 11.32
C LEU A 4 -0.96 -11.66 10.78
N LEU A 5 -1.89 -12.40 10.17
CA LEU A 5 -3.19 -11.92 9.74
C LEU A 5 -4.19 -12.10 10.89
N GLY A 6 -4.51 -11.02 11.59
CA GLY A 6 -5.32 -11.01 12.80
C GLY A 6 -6.83 -11.11 12.58
N GLY A 7 -7.32 -11.01 11.34
CA GLY A 7 -8.76 -11.00 11.06
C GLY A 7 -9.46 -9.83 11.75
N TYR A 8 -10.65 -10.04 12.32
CA TYR A 8 -11.35 -9.02 13.11
C TYR A 8 -10.94 -9.09 14.59
N CYS A 9 -10.46 -7.97 15.13
CA CYS A 9 -9.97 -7.85 16.49
C CYS A 9 -10.85 -6.90 17.32
N PRO A 10 -11.11 -7.21 18.61
CA PRO A 10 -11.91 -6.35 19.49
C PRO A 10 -11.18 -5.04 19.86
N SER A 11 -9.85 -5.02 19.73
CA SER A 11 -9.01 -3.84 19.89
C SER A 11 -7.75 -3.98 19.06
N TYR A 12 -7.08 -2.85 18.80
CA TYR A 12 -5.78 -2.82 18.14
C TYR A 12 -4.76 -3.72 18.85
N VAL A 13 -4.15 -4.62 18.08
CA VAL A 13 -3.05 -5.49 18.52
C VAL A 13 -1.81 -5.15 17.70
N PRO A 14 -0.70 -4.76 18.35
CA PRO A 14 0.58 -4.57 17.66
C PRO A 14 1.05 -5.86 16.97
N ASP A 15 1.98 -5.75 16.03
CA ASP A 15 2.60 -6.87 15.28
C ASP A 15 1.74 -7.62 14.25
N PHE A 16 0.41 -7.44 14.22
CA PHE A 16 -0.39 -7.94 13.11
C PHE A 16 -0.15 -7.12 11.84
N VAL A 17 0.10 -7.82 10.73
CA VAL A 17 0.31 -7.23 9.40
C VAL A 17 -1.02 -6.79 8.78
N LEU A 18 -2.12 -7.45 9.14
CA LEU A 18 -3.47 -7.06 8.74
C LEU A 18 -4.46 -7.38 9.87
N GLN A 19 -5.27 -6.40 10.27
CA GLN A 19 -6.36 -6.57 11.22
C GLN A 19 -7.51 -5.61 10.88
N GLY A 20 -8.73 -6.04 11.15
CA GLY A 20 -9.94 -5.22 11.16
C GLY A 20 -10.32 -4.85 12.59
N LEU A 21 -10.77 -3.62 12.80
CA LEU A 21 -11.14 -3.08 14.10
C LEU A 21 -12.55 -2.51 14.03
N GLY A 22 -13.36 -2.76 15.06
CA GLY A 22 -14.67 -2.12 15.21
C GLY A 22 -14.62 -0.74 15.89
N ASN A 23 -13.51 -0.43 16.56
CA ASN A 23 -13.28 0.83 17.26
C ASN A 23 -11.81 1.23 17.10
N ASP A 24 -11.56 2.48 16.69
CA ASP A 24 -10.22 3.01 16.45
C ASP A 24 -9.62 3.77 17.65
N GLU A 25 -10.32 3.97 18.76
CA GLU A 25 -9.82 4.73 19.93
C GLU A 25 -8.43 4.28 20.41
N LYS A 26 -8.26 2.96 20.63
CA LYS A 26 -6.96 2.39 21.03
C LYS A 26 -5.91 2.51 19.92
N LEU A 27 -6.32 2.35 18.65
CA LEU A 27 -5.42 2.55 17.52
C LEU A 27 -4.91 4.00 17.51
N ARG A 28 -5.79 4.97 17.66
CA ARG A 28 -5.45 6.40 17.68
C ARG A 28 -4.46 6.75 18.78
N HIS A 29 -4.64 6.17 19.96
CA HIS A 29 -3.76 6.42 21.10
C HIS A 29 -2.38 5.75 20.94
N CYS A 30 -2.32 4.51 20.43
CA CYS A 30 -1.09 3.71 20.46
C CYS A 30 -0.25 3.80 19.17
N LEU A 31 -0.87 4.04 18.01
CA LEU A 31 -0.23 3.85 16.70
C LEU A 31 1.10 4.60 16.55
N MET A 32 1.16 5.88 16.95
CA MET A 32 2.38 6.68 16.81
C MET A 32 3.51 6.20 17.72
N SER A 33 3.18 5.72 18.92
CA SER A 33 4.14 5.09 19.82
C SER A 33 4.69 3.81 19.20
N ASP A 34 3.82 2.98 18.63
CA ASP A 34 4.19 1.70 18.06
C ASP A 34 5.05 1.85 16.79
N LEU A 35 4.72 2.82 15.92
CA LEU A 35 5.54 3.16 14.76
C LEU A 35 6.93 3.68 15.18
N SER A 36 6.99 4.50 16.24
CA SER A 36 8.26 5.00 16.77
C SER A 36 9.08 3.87 17.39
N HIS A 37 8.42 2.98 18.12
CA HIS A 37 9.04 1.81 18.74
C HIS A 37 9.62 0.86 17.68
N ALA A 38 8.89 0.59 16.60
CA ALA A 38 9.35 -0.27 15.51
C ALA A 38 10.64 0.24 14.84
N VAL A 39 10.82 1.56 14.74
CA VAL A 39 12.07 2.16 14.24
C VAL A 39 13.21 2.04 15.26
N GLN A 40 12.93 2.27 16.54
CA GLN A 40 13.95 2.26 17.60
C GLN A 40 14.42 0.86 17.98
N HIS A 41 13.53 -0.12 17.90
CA HIS A 41 13.80 -1.51 18.24
C HIS A 41 13.32 -2.41 17.09
N PRO A 42 14.04 -2.44 15.94
CA PRO A 42 13.70 -3.32 14.84
C PRO A 42 13.71 -4.79 15.29
N VAL A 43 12.69 -5.53 14.88
CA VAL A 43 12.60 -6.98 15.12
C VAL A 43 13.45 -7.76 14.10
N LEU A 44 13.72 -7.14 12.94
CA LEU A 44 14.57 -7.67 11.88
C LEU A 44 16.01 -7.20 12.04
N ASP A 45 16.96 -7.94 11.45
CA ASP A 45 18.39 -7.61 11.53
C ASP A 45 18.74 -6.32 10.78
N GLU A 46 17.91 -5.92 9.79
CA GLU A 46 18.08 -4.66 9.07
C GLU A 46 17.49 -3.46 9.83
N PRO A 47 18.22 -2.32 9.87
CA PRO A 47 17.68 -1.11 10.48
C PRO A 47 16.48 -0.57 9.68
N ILE A 48 15.44 -0.14 10.41
CA ILE A 48 14.23 0.44 9.81
C ILE A 48 14.38 1.96 9.76
N ALA A 49 14.39 2.54 8.55
CA ALA A 49 14.48 4.00 8.38
C ALA A 49 13.13 4.70 8.67
N GLU A 50 12.01 4.07 8.32
CA GLU A 50 10.67 4.59 8.48
C GLU A 50 9.71 3.42 8.74
N ALA A 51 8.85 3.55 9.75
CA ALA A 51 7.74 2.65 9.97
C ALA A 51 6.46 3.35 9.51
N VAL A 52 5.66 2.64 8.72
CA VAL A 52 4.46 3.18 8.09
C VAL A 52 3.28 2.25 8.30
N CYS A 53 2.11 2.80 8.59
CA CYS A 53 0.86 2.05 8.73
C CYS A 53 -0.19 2.61 7.76
N ILE A 54 -0.86 1.70 7.04
CA ILE A 54 -1.97 2.02 6.14
C ILE A 54 -3.27 1.78 6.93
N ILE A 55 -4.07 2.83 7.10
CA ILE A 55 -5.39 2.76 7.73
C ILE A 55 -6.46 2.90 6.65
N ALA A 56 -7.32 1.90 6.51
CA ALA A 56 -8.49 1.95 5.65
C ALA A 56 -9.76 2.06 6.50
N ASP A 57 -10.40 3.22 6.46
CA ASP A 57 -11.71 3.45 7.08
C ASP A 57 -12.79 2.97 6.10
N THR A 58 -13.43 1.84 6.42
CA THR A 58 -14.44 1.21 5.57
C THR A 58 -15.80 1.89 5.66
N ASP A 59 -16.05 2.72 6.67
CA ASP A 59 -17.30 3.47 6.81
C ASP A 59 -17.25 4.76 5.98
N LYS A 60 -16.09 5.42 5.98
CA LYS A 60 -15.86 6.67 5.23
C LYS A 60 -15.27 6.46 3.84
N TRP A 61 -14.84 5.24 3.49
CA TRP A 61 -14.17 4.90 2.23
C TRP A 61 -12.88 5.69 1.99
N THR A 62 -12.12 5.93 3.06
CA THR A 62 -10.87 6.70 3.01
C THR A 62 -9.68 5.84 3.40
N VAL A 63 -8.53 6.11 2.78
CA VAL A 63 -7.25 5.47 3.12
C VAL A 63 -6.24 6.53 3.56
N GLN A 64 -5.62 6.29 4.71
CA GLN A 64 -4.60 7.15 5.30
C GLN A 64 -3.29 6.40 5.51
N VAL A 65 -2.19 7.12 5.45
CA VAL A 65 -0.85 6.60 5.75
C VAL A 65 -0.26 7.37 6.92
N ALA A 66 -0.07 6.66 8.02
CA ALA A 66 0.59 7.11 9.25
C ALA A 66 2.08 6.75 9.19
N SER A 67 2.98 7.65 9.55
CA SER A 67 4.43 7.47 9.45
C SER A 67 5.13 7.86 10.74
N SER A 68 6.15 7.11 11.14
CA SER A 68 7.01 7.44 12.30
C SER A 68 7.80 8.74 12.13
N GLN A 69 8.03 9.19 10.90
CA GLN A 69 8.80 10.41 10.61
C GLN A 69 7.94 11.67 10.58
N ARG A 70 6.62 11.55 10.48
CA ARG A 70 5.71 12.70 10.39
C ARG A 70 4.88 12.84 11.65
N ARG A 71 5.00 13.98 12.30
CA ARG A 71 4.08 14.34 13.38
C ARG A 71 2.71 14.67 12.79
N ILE A 72 1.69 14.02 13.31
CA ILE A 72 0.29 14.35 13.04
C ILE A 72 0.03 15.76 13.61
N ILE A 73 -0.46 16.68 12.77
CA ILE A 73 -0.81 18.05 13.17
C ILE A 73 -2.34 18.22 13.32
N ASP A 74 -3.12 17.29 12.74
CA ASP A 74 -4.58 17.34 12.69
C ASP A 74 -5.23 16.18 13.45
N ASN A 75 -6.55 16.21 13.62
CA ASN A 75 -7.32 15.10 14.22
C ASN A 75 -7.39 13.83 13.33
N LYS A 76 -6.44 13.64 12.40
CA LYS A 76 -6.32 12.48 11.48
C LYS A 76 -5.22 11.54 11.94
N LEU A 77 -5.30 10.26 11.59
CA LEU A 77 -4.25 9.30 11.93
C LEU A 77 -3.03 9.38 11.00
N GLY A 78 -3.23 9.90 9.80
CA GLY A 78 -2.18 9.99 8.79
C GLY A 78 -2.56 10.91 7.64
N LYS A 79 -1.76 10.84 6.57
CA LYS A 79 -2.00 11.58 5.33
C LYS A 79 -2.93 10.79 4.41
N ASP A 80 -3.93 11.46 3.84
CA ASP A 80 -4.82 10.84 2.85
C ASP A 80 -4.04 10.40 1.59
N VAL A 81 -4.40 9.25 1.05
CA VAL A 81 -3.76 8.64 -0.13
C VAL A 81 -4.60 8.88 -1.38
N LEU A 82 -3.93 9.23 -2.48
CA LEU A 82 -4.57 9.36 -3.79
C LEU A 82 -4.72 8.01 -4.48
N VAL A 83 -5.70 7.89 -5.36
CA VAL A 83 -5.94 6.69 -6.15
C VAL A 83 -4.96 6.61 -7.32
N SER A 84 -4.37 5.44 -7.54
CA SER A 84 -3.52 5.18 -8.70
C SER A 84 -4.35 4.83 -9.93
N ASN A 85 -4.18 5.58 -11.03
CA ASN A 85 -4.81 5.26 -12.31
C ASN A 85 -4.38 3.89 -12.85
N LEU A 86 -3.11 3.50 -12.63
CA LEU A 86 -2.59 2.20 -13.08
C LEU A 86 -3.32 1.04 -12.38
N VAL A 87 -3.50 1.15 -11.06
CA VAL A 87 -4.23 0.15 -10.27
C VAL A 87 -5.72 0.17 -10.62
N SER A 88 -6.32 1.35 -10.75
CA SER A 88 -7.73 1.50 -11.13
C SER A 88 -8.04 0.84 -12.49
N ASN A 89 -7.20 1.10 -13.50
CA ASN A 89 -7.36 0.52 -14.85
C ASN A 89 -7.16 -1.01 -14.84
N LEU A 90 -6.20 -1.50 -14.06
CA LEU A 90 -5.97 -2.93 -13.86
C LEU A 90 -7.19 -3.61 -13.22
N LEU A 91 -7.76 -3.02 -12.15
CA LEU A 91 -8.96 -3.54 -11.51
C LEU A 91 -10.18 -3.48 -12.44
N HIS A 92 -10.33 -2.39 -13.19
CA HIS A 92 -11.43 -2.25 -14.15
C HIS A 92 -11.36 -3.30 -15.25
N SER A 93 -10.19 -3.48 -15.88
CA SER A 93 -10.01 -4.48 -16.93
C SER A 93 -10.24 -5.91 -16.42
N THR A 94 -9.75 -6.23 -15.23
CA THR A 94 -9.99 -7.53 -14.57
C THR A 94 -11.48 -7.76 -14.31
N LEU A 95 -12.20 -6.74 -13.83
CA LEU A 95 -13.65 -6.82 -13.63
C LEU A 95 -14.42 -7.04 -14.94
N GLN A 96 -13.99 -6.41 -16.04
CA GLN A 96 -14.63 -6.63 -17.35
C GLN A 96 -14.48 -8.09 -17.81
N LEU A 97 -13.28 -8.67 -17.67
CA LEU A 97 -13.04 -10.08 -18.00
C LEU A 97 -13.96 -11.01 -17.19
N TYR A 98 -14.09 -10.74 -15.89
CA TYR A 98 -15.00 -11.49 -15.02
C TYR A 98 -16.46 -11.36 -15.46
N LYS A 99 -16.93 -10.15 -15.78
CA LYS A 99 -18.30 -9.89 -16.27
C LYS A 99 -18.61 -10.59 -17.59
N HIS A 100 -17.60 -10.88 -18.40
CA HIS A 100 -17.74 -11.66 -19.63
C HIS A 100 -17.70 -13.18 -19.41
N ASN A 101 -17.81 -13.64 -18.15
CA ASN A 101 -17.80 -15.06 -17.77
C ASN A 101 -16.53 -15.82 -18.20
N LEU A 102 -15.41 -15.11 -18.31
CA LEU A 102 -14.12 -15.77 -18.50
C LEU A 102 -13.75 -16.55 -17.23
N SER A 103 -12.94 -17.59 -17.39
CA SER A 103 -12.58 -18.44 -16.25
C SER A 103 -11.81 -17.63 -15.20
N PRO A 104 -11.95 -17.96 -13.90
CA PRO A 104 -11.16 -17.33 -12.86
C PRO A 104 -9.65 -17.40 -13.13
N ASN A 105 -9.17 -18.52 -13.67
CA ASN A 105 -7.76 -18.69 -14.05
C ASN A 105 -7.33 -17.68 -15.12
N PHE A 106 -8.19 -17.37 -16.10
CA PHE A 106 -7.90 -16.35 -17.10
C PHE A 106 -7.86 -14.95 -16.50
N CYS A 107 -8.76 -14.65 -15.56
CA CYS A 107 -8.77 -13.36 -14.86
C CYS A 107 -7.49 -13.15 -14.02
N ILE A 108 -7.01 -14.21 -13.33
CA ILE A 108 -5.76 -14.17 -12.57
C ILE A 108 -4.56 -14.03 -13.50
N MET A 109 -4.51 -14.75 -14.62
CA MET A 109 -3.45 -14.61 -15.62
C MET A 109 -3.37 -13.17 -16.15
N HIS A 110 -4.50 -12.55 -16.50
CA HIS A 110 -4.51 -11.14 -16.92
C HIS A 110 -4.07 -10.20 -15.80
N LEU A 111 -4.48 -10.45 -14.56
CA LEU A 111 -4.04 -9.67 -13.41
C LEU A 111 -2.51 -9.72 -13.23
N GLU A 112 -1.93 -10.91 -13.32
CA GLU A 112 -0.48 -11.15 -13.25
C GLU A 112 0.26 -10.41 -14.37
N ASP A 113 -0.20 -10.53 -15.62
CA ASP A 113 0.39 -9.82 -16.77
C ASP A 113 0.40 -8.30 -16.57
N ARG A 114 -0.68 -7.74 -16.02
CA ARG A 114 -0.77 -6.29 -15.75
C ARG A 114 0.10 -5.84 -14.59
N LEU A 115 0.27 -6.67 -13.56
CA LEU A 115 1.24 -6.40 -12.49
C LEU A 115 2.69 -6.48 -13.01
N GLN A 116 2.97 -7.41 -13.93
CA GLN A 116 4.28 -7.51 -14.57
C GLN A 116 4.59 -6.29 -15.44
N GLU A 117 3.61 -5.78 -16.18
CA GLU A 117 3.72 -4.51 -16.91
C GLU A 117 4.05 -3.33 -15.98
N LEU A 118 3.37 -3.24 -14.84
CA LEU A 118 3.63 -2.22 -13.81
C LEU A 118 5.06 -2.34 -13.24
N TYR A 119 5.52 -3.55 -12.99
CA TYR A 119 6.89 -3.81 -12.54
C TYR A 119 7.93 -3.34 -13.56
N PHE A 120 7.73 -3.64 -14.86
CA PHE A 120 8.65 -3.19 -15.91
C PHE A 120 8.68 -1.67 -16.06
N LYS A 121 7.53 -1.01 -15.96
CA LYS A 121 7.44 0.46 -15.90
C LYS A 121 8.23 1.02 -14.71
N SER A 122 8.08 0.44 -13.52
CA SER A 122 8.84 0.83 -12.33
C SER A 122 10.35 0.65 -12.50
N LYS A 123 10.78 -0.47 -13.10
CA LYS A 123 12.20 -0.73 -13.39
C LYS A 123 12.76 0.31 -14.36
N MET A 124 12.04 0.62 -15.43
CA MET A 124 12.43 1.64 -16.40
C MET A 124 12.57 3.02 -15.75
N LEU A 125 11.62 3.40 -14.90
CA LEU A 125 11.69 4.65 -14.12
C LEU A 125 12.91 4.65 -13.19
N SER A 126 13.21 3.53 -12.54
CA SER A 126 14.40 3.41 -11.67
C SER A 126 15.71 3.58 -12.45
N GLU A 127 15.83 2.96 -13.63
CA GLU A 127 17.01 3.10 -14.51
C GLU A 127 17.17 4.52 -15.04
N TYR A 128 16.04 5.17 -15.37
CA TYR A 128 16.01 6.59 -15.73
C TYR A 128 16.53 7.47 -14.58
N LEU A 129 16.01 7.29 -13.37
CA LEU A 129 16.41 8.07 -12.19
C LEU A 129 17.88 7.84 -11.80
N LYS A 130 18.41 6.64 -12.04
CA LYS A 130 19.85 6.33 -11.87
C LYS A 130 20.74 6.91 -12.97
N GLY A 131 20.16 7.54 -14.00
CA GLY A 131 20.89 8.10 -15.14
C GLY A 131 21.44 7.05 -16.10
N GLN A 132 21.04 5.78 -15.97
CA GLN A 132 21.42 4.70 -16.88
C GLN A 132 20.64 4.76 -18.20
N MET A 133 19.52 5.48 -18.22
CA MET A 133 18.73 5.78 -19.41
C MET A 133 18.39 7.29 -19.42
N ARG A 134 18.61 7.98 -20.54
CA ARG A 134 18.30 9.41 -20.69
C ARG A 134 17.21 9.59 -21.75
N VAL A 135 16.00 9.88 -21.30
CA VAL A 135 14.80 10.14 -22.12
C VAL A 135 14.17 11.46 -21.66
N HIS A 136 13.49 12.20 -22.54
CA HIS A 136 12.85 13.44 -22.12
C HIS A 136 11.66 13.12 -21.17
N VAL A 137 11.41 13.92 -20.13
CA VAL A 137 10.34 13.65 -19.13
C VAL A 137 8.97 13.47 -19.79
N LYS A 138 8.72 14.19 -20.90
CA LYS A 138 7.50 14.02 -21.72
C LYS A 138 7.38 12.63 -22.36
N GLU A 139 8.49 12.09 -22.85
CA GLU A 139 8.54 10.74 -23.44
C GLU A 139 8.41 9.68 -22.35
N LEU A 140 8.99 9.92 -21.17
CA LEU A 140 8.84 9.05 -20.00
C LEU A 140 7.38 8.97 -19.53
N GLY A 141 6.66 10.10 -19.54
CA GLY A 141 5.22 10.12 -19.21
C GLY A 141 4.38 9.29 -20.17
N VAL A 142 4.71 9.27 -21.46
CA VAL A 142 4.03 8.44 -22.46
C VAL A 142 4.30 6.94 -22.23
N VAL A 143 5.52 6.58 -21.81
CA VAL A 143 5.92 5.18 -21.64
C VAL A 143 5.42 4.58 -20.32
N LEU A 144 5.31 5.39 -19.27
CA LEU A 144 4.84 4.95 -17.95
C LEU A 144 3.31 4.91 -17.83
N GLY A 145 2.60 5.59 -18.73
CA GLY A 145 1.13 5.62 -18.79
C GLY A 145 0.51 6.73 -17.97
#